data_AF-A0A087UDN0-F1
#
_entry.id   AF-A0A087UDN0-F1
#
_cell.length_a   1.000
_cell.length_b   1.000
_cell.length_c   1.000
_cell.angle_alpha   90.00
_cell.angle_beta   90.00
_cell.angle_gamma   90.00
#
_symmetry.space_group_name_H-M   'P 1'
#
loop_
_entity.id
_entity.type
_entity.pdbx_description
1 polymer ?
#
loop_
_entity_poly.entity_id
_entity_poly.type
_entity_poly.pdbx_seq_one_letter_code
_entity_poly.pdbx_strand_id
1 'polypeptide(L)'
;MSEPAVLVDILSLLISKPSTWNLDICQLLLPVICDLLKSKYETYITIGCMSLKLILKNFSHVIKVNITTPKSIGIDISREERYKKCRTCFNHLMALRSLVLQRQSTDG
;
A
#
# COMPACT_ATOMS: atom_id res chain seq x y z
N MET A 1 -11.46 -15.26 -5.39
CA MET A 1 -10.49 -16.20 -5.98
C MET A 1 -9.93 -15.51 -7.20
N SER A 2 -8.79 -14.83 -7.07
CA SER A 2 -8.13 -14.14 -8.19
C SER A 2 -6.74 -14.74 -8.31
N GLU A 3 -6.39 -15.21 -9.51
CA GLU A 3 -5.07 -15.77 -9.80
C GLU A 3 -3.99 -14.70 -9.56
N PRO A 4 -2.95 -14.97 -8.77
CA PRO A 4 -1.86 -14.01 -8.49
C PRO A 4 -1.22 -13.40 -9.74
N ALA A 5 -1.14 -14.17 -10.84
CA ALA A 5 -0.62 -13.69 -12.12
C ALA A 5 -1.43 -12.51 -12.69
N VAL A 6 -2.77 -12.58 -12.64
CA VAL A 6 -3.65 -11.51 -13.12
C VAL A 6 -3.45 -10.24 -12.29
N LEU A 7 -3.28 -10.37 -10.97
CA LEU A 7 -3.03 -9.23 -10.09
C LEU A 7 -1.67 -8.58 -10.37
N VAL A 8 -0.65 -9.38 -10.71
CA VAL A 8 0.66 -8.88 -11.14
C VAL A 8 0.56 -8.10 -12.44
N ASP A 9 -0.20 -8.59 -13.42
CA ASP A 9 -0.41 -7.88 -14.70
C ASP A 9 -1.15 -6.56 -14.48
N ILE A 10 -2.21 -6.57 -13.68
CA ILE A 10 -2.96 -5.36 -13.31
C ILE A 10 -2.05 -4.35 -12.59
N LEU A 11 -1.28 -4.79 -11.60
CA LEU A 11 -0.34 -3.91 -10.88
C LEU A 11 0.71 -3.32 -11.81
N SER A 12 1.25 -4.11 -12.74
CA SER A 12 2.21 -3.65 -13.74
C SER A 12 1.62 -2.53 -14.61
N LEU A 13 0.38 -2.68 -15.07
CA LEU A 13 -0.35 -1.64 -15.80
C LEU A 13 -0.60 -0.40 -14.95
N LEU A 14 -1.00 -0.56 -13.68
CA LEU A 14 -1.24 0.55 -12.77
C LEU A 14 0.04 1.32 -12.43
N ILE A 15 1.18 0.64 -12.27
CA ILE A 15 2.48 1.27 -12.06
C ILE A 15 2.83 2.18 -13.25
N SER A 16 2.50 1.77 -14.47
CA SER A 16 2.74 2.57 -15.68
C SER A 16 1.91 3.87 -15.76
N LYS A 17 0.84 3.99 -14.96
CA LYS A 17 -0.05 5.16 -14.91
C LYS A 17 -0.25 5.66 -13.48
N PRO A 18 0.76 6.31 -12.88
CA PRO A 18 0.70 6.76 -11.47
C PRO A 18 -0.50 7.64 -11.12
N SER A 19 -1.02 8.41 -12.08
CA SER A 19 -2.21 9.27 -11.90
C SER A 19 -3.51 8.49 -11.65
N THR A 20 -3.55 7.19 -11.94
CA THR A 20 -4.72 6.34 -11.69
C THR A 20 -4.83 5.97 -10.20
N TRP A 21 -3.74 6.05 -9.44
CA TRP A 21 -3.72 5.68 -8.04
C TRP A 21 -4.47 6.71 -7.18
N ASN A 22 -5.24 6.21 -6.22
CA ASN A 22 -5.88 7.00 -5.19
C ASN A 22 -5.90 6.20 -3.87
N LEU A 23 -6.47 6.77 -2.82
CA LEU A 23 -6.44 6.15 -1.49
C LEU A 23 -7.26 4.85 -1.44
N ASP A 24 -8.36 4.75 -2.18
CA ASP A 24 -9.18 3.53 -2.29
C ASP A 24 -8.39 2.39 -2.94
N ILE A 25 -7.68 2.68 -4.03
CA ILE A 25 -6.79 1.73 -4.70
C ILE A 25 -5.65 1.31 -3.78
N CYS A 26 -5.04 2.25 -3.05
CA CYS A 26 -4.01 1.92 -2.06
C CYS A 26 -4.55 0.94 -1.00
N GLN A 27 -5.73 1.23 -0.44
CA GLN A 27 -6.35 0.39 0.57
C GLN A 27 -6.65 -1.02 0.04
N LEU A 28 -7.17 -1.11 -1.19
CA LEU A 28 -7.52 -2.37 -1.83
C LEU A 28 -6.29 -3.22 -2.19
N LEU A 29 -5.22 -2.60 -2.71
CA LEU A 29 -4.07 -3.30 -3.28
C LEU A 29 -2.94 -3.53 -2.28
N LEU A 30 -2.88 -2.82 -1.15
CA LEU A 30 -1.85 -3.04 -0.13
C LEU A 30 -1.79 -4.50 0.39
N PRO A 31 -2.91 -5.19 0.68
CA PRO A 31 -2.87 -6.61 1.03
C PRO A 31 -2.25 -7.48 -0.07
N VAL A 32 -2.60 -7.23 -1.33
CA VAL A 32 -2.04 -7.96 -2.49
C VAL A 32 -0.53 -7.73 -2.57
N ILE A 33 -0.08 -6.49 -2.39
CA ILE A 33 1.34 -6.14 -2.37
C ILE A 33 2.07 -6.88 -1.23
N CYS A 34 1.45 -7.02 -0.05
CA CYS A 34 2.00 -7.82 1.05
C CYS A 34 2.23 -9.28 0.67
N ASP A 35 1.30 -9.88 -0.07
CA ASP A 35 1.41 -11.27 -0.50
C ASP A 35 2.46 -11.45 -1.60
N LEU A 36 2.53 -10.51 -2.55
CA LEU A 36 3.54 -10.51 -3.61
C LEU A 36 4.96 -10.41 -3.04
N LEU A 37 5.17 -9.59 -2.00
CA LEU A 37 6.46 -9.47 -1.33
C LEU A 37 6.89 -10.75 -0.60
N LYS A 38 5.96 -11.66 -0.30
CA LYS A 38 6.24 -12.99 0.27
C LYS A 38 6.34 -14.09 -0.79
N SER A 39 6.15 -13.76 -2.06
CA SER A 39 6.22 -14.72 -3.16
C SER A 39 7.60 -15.36 -3.27
N LYS A 40 7.64 -16.58 -3.82
CA LYS A 40 8.88 -17.25 -4.25
C LYS A 40 9.39 -16.78 -5.61
N TYR A 41 8.54 -16.10 -6.39
CA TYR A 41 8.86 -15.63 -7.73
C TYR A 41 9.43 -14.21 -7.67
N GLU A 42 10.66 -14.03 -8.15
CA GLU A 42 11.35 -12.74 -8.13
C GLU A 42 10.56 -11.64 -8.86
N THR A 43 9.95 -11.95 -10.01
CA THR A 43 9.10 -11.02 -10.75
C THR A 43 7.97 -10.47 -9.89
N TYR A 44 7.36 -11.31 -9.05
CA TYR A 44 6.23 -10.90 -8.20
C TYR A 44 6.71 -9.98 -7.08
N ILE A 45 7.85 -10.31 -6.47
CA ILE A 45 8.49 -9.46 -5.46
C ILE A 45 8.82 -8.10 -6.07
N THR A 46 9.40 -8.07 -7.28
CA THR A 46 9.76 -6.84 -8.00
C THR A 46 8.54 -5.95 -8.25
N ILE A 47 7.44 -6.52 -8.76
CA ILE A 47 6.19 -5.77 -8.97
C ILE A 47 5.59 -5.28 -7.64
N GLY A 48 5.63 -6.10 -6.59
CA GLY A 48 5.25 -5.70 -5.23
C GLY A 48 6.07 -4.52 -4.72
N CYS A 49 7.39 -4.57 -4.87
CA CYS A 49 8.31 -3.49 -4.48
C CYS A 49 8.06 -2.20 -5.26
N MET A 50 7.89 -2.27 -6.58
CA MET A 50 7.58 -1.12 -7.42
C MET A 50 6.27 -0.45 -7.02
N SER A 51 5.23 -1.26 -6.78
CA SER A 51 3.94 -0.79 -6.29
C SER A 51 4.05 -0.12 -4.92
N LEU A 52 4.74 -0.77 -3.97
CA LEU A 52 4.98 -0.23 -2.63
C LEU A 52 5.73 1.10 -2.68
N LYS A 53 6.79 1.20 -3.49
CA LYS A 53 7.56 2.43 -3.70
C LYS A 53 6.68 3.56 -4.21
N LEU A 54 5.78 3.28 -5.16
CA LEU A 54 4.84 4.26 -5.69
C LEU A 54 3.88 4.76 -4.60
N ILE A 55 3.30 3.85 -3.81
CA ILE A 55 2.41 4.20 -2.69
C ILE A 55 3.15 5.08 -1.69
N LEU A 56 4.35 4.66 -1.27
CA LEU A 56 5.12 5.40 -0.28
C LEU A 56 5.52 6.79 -0.80
N LYS A 57 5.92 6.91 -2.06
CA LYS A 57 6.30 8.20 -2.66
C LYS A 57 5.13 9.18 -2.72
N ASN A 58 3.95 8.71 -3.11
CA ASN A 58 2.83 9.59 -3.45
C ASN A 58 1.83 9.79 -2.29
N PHE A 59 1.66 8.79 -1.41
CA PHE A 59 0.58 8.76 -0.41
C PHE A 59 1.05 8.81 1.04
N SER A 60 2.35 8.66 1.34
CA SER A 60 2.83 8.67 2.74
C SER A 60 2.46 9.95 3.48
N HIS A 61 2.54 11.10 2.82
CA HIS A 61 2.21 12.38 3.45
C HIS A 61 0.73 12.46 3.81
N VAL A 62 -0.17 12.18 2.85
CA VAL A 62 -1.62 12.23 3.10
C VAL A 62 -2.05 11.20 4.15
N ILE A 63 -1.46 10.00 4.14
CA ILE A 63 -1.69 8.97 5.17
C ILE A 63 -1.30 9.52 6.54
N LYS A 64 -0.05 9.99 6.67
CA LYS A 64 0.49 10.50 7.94
C LYS A 64 -0.36 11.65 8.49
N VAL A 65 -0.63 12.67 7.68
CA VAL A 65 -1.40 13.84 8.11
C VAL A 65 -2.79 13.43 8.59
N ASN A 66 -3.51 12.60 7.84
CA ASN A 66 -4.87 12.22 8.21
C ASN A 66 -4.91 11.37 9.49
N ILE A 67 -3.91 10.52 9.77
CA ILE A 67 -3.90 9.71 11.00
C ILE A 67 -3.45 10.50 12.25
N THR A 68 -2.59 11.51 12.08
CA THR A 68 -2.07 12.31 13.21
C THR A 68 -2.92 13.53 13.52
N THR A 69 -3.74 13.99 12.58
CA THR A 69 -4.59 15.15 12.79
C THR A 69 -5.62 14.86 13.87
N PRO A 70 -5.76 15.72 14.90
CA PRO A 70 -6.78 15.56 15.93
C PRO A 70 -8.18 15.45 15.34
N LYS A 71 -9.03 14.66 16.00
CA LYS A 71 -10.43 14.53 15.60
C LYS A 71 -11.12 15.88 15.73
N SER A 72 -11.83 16.29 14.69
CA SER A 72 -12.64 17.50 14.71
C SER A 72 -13.93 17.24 15.48
N ILE A 73 -14.38 18.24 16.23
CA ILE A 73 -15.71 18.22 16.84
C ILE A 73 -16.69 18.61 15.72
N GLY A 74 -17.57 17.68 15.30
CA GLY A 74 -18.54 17.88 14.21
C GLY A 74 -18.84 16.59 13.43
N ILE A 75 -19.87 16.64 12.58
CA ILE A 75 -20.31 15.53 11.72
C ILE A 75 -19.70 15.71 10.32
N ASP A 76 -18.41 15.41 10.18
CA ASP A 76 -17.73 15.34 8.87
C ASP A 76 -17.46 13.88 8.51
N ILE A 77 -18.46 13.27 7.86
CA ILE A 77 -18.42 11.85 7.47
C ILE A 77 -17.28 11.59 6.49
N SER A 78 -17.05 12.51 5.55
CA SER A 78 -15.99 12.39 4.52
C SER A 78 -14.61 12.38 5.14
N ARG A 79 -14.39 13.18 6.18
CA ARG A 79 -13.13 13.19 6.95
C ARG A 79 -12.95 11.92 7.76
N GLU A 80 -14.01 11.43 8.41
CA GLU A 80 -13.97 10.16 9.15
C GLU A 80 -13.69 8.98 8.20
N GLU A 81 -14.30 8.96 7.02
CA GLU A 81 -14.01 7.97 5.99
C GLU A 81 -12.54 8.04 5.55
N ARG A 82 -12.03 9.23 5.22
CA ARG A 82 -10.62 9.43 4.84
C ARG A 82 -9.67 8.96 5.95
N TYR A 83 -9.98 9.26 7.21
CA TYR A 83 -9.23 8.77 8.36
C TYR A 83 -9.18 7.24 8.38
N LYS A 84 -10.32 6.57 8.24
CA LYS A 84 -10.41 5.11 8.22
C LYS A 84 -9.59 4.50 7.09
N LYS A 85 -9.69 5.04 5.87
CA LYS A 85 -8.90 4.57 4.71
C LYS A 85 -7.39 4.73 4.98
N CYS A 86 -6.95 5.92 5.43
CA CYS A 86 -5.55 6.16 5.77
C CYS A 86 -5.06 5.26 6.91
N ARG A 87 -5.90 5.01 7.92
CA ARG A 87 -5.56 4.14 9.05
C ARG A 87 -5.37 2.69 8.60
N THR A 88 -6.25 2.18 7.73
CA THR A 88 -6.11 0.85 7.13
C THR A 88 -4.83 0.75 6.32
N CYS A 89 -4.55 1.73 5.44
CA CYS A 89 -3.29 1.77 4.68
C CYS A 89 -2.07 1.77 5.61
N PHE A 90 -2.08 2.60 6.66
CA PHE A 90 -0.98 2.67 7.63
C PHE A 90 -0.74 1.33 8.32
N ASN A 91 -1.79 0.62 8.74
CA ASN A 91 -1.66 -0.68 9.38
C ASN A 91 -0.99 -1.71 8.45
N HIS A 92 -1.39 -1.76 7.17
CA HIS A 92 -0.74 -2.63 6.18
C HIS A 92 0.73 -2.24 5.95
N LEU A 93 1.04 -0.94 5.83
CA LEU A 93 2.41 -0.46 5.67
C LEU A 93 3.29 -0.81 6.89
N MET A 94 2.75 -0.77 8.10
CA MET A 94 3.48 -1.18 9.31
C MET A 94 3.72 -2.69 9.35
N ALA A 95 2.76 -3.51 8.90
CA ALA A 95 2.97 -4.96 8.77
C ALA A 95 4.11 -5.26 7.78
N LEU A 96 4.16 -4.55 6.66
CA LEU A 96 5.23 -4.64 5.66
C LEU A 96 6.62 -4.27 6.18
N ARG A 97 6.70 -3.32 7.13
CA ARG A 97 7.98 -2.88 7.69
C ARG A 97 8.77 -4.06 8.27
N SER A 98 8.11 -4.96 9.00
CA SER A 98 8.76 -6.14 9.58
C SER A 98 9.34 -7.07 8.51
N LEU A 99 8.58 -7.31 7.43
CA LEU A 99 8.97 -8.16 6.31
C LEU A 99 10.16 -7.59 5.55
N VAL A 100 10.16 -6.28 5.29
CA VAL A 100 11.26 -5.60 4.57
C VAL A 100 12.54 -5.60 5.42
N LEU A 101 12.42 -5.34 6.72
CA LEU A 101 13.58 -5.35 7.63
C LEU A 101 14.21 -6.73 7.73
N GLN A 102 13.42 -7.80 7.83
CA GLN A 102 13.93 -9.19 7.84
C GLN A 102 14.75 -9.53 6.59
N ARG A 103 14.32 -9.05 5.41
CA ARG A 103 15.02 -9.28 4.15
C ARG A 103 16.33 -8.49 4.02
N GLN A 104 16.37 -7.27 4.55
CA GLN A 104 17.61 -6.47 4.58
C GLN A 104 18.71 -7.12 5.43
N SER A 105 18.36 -7.95 6.41
CA SER A 105 19.32 -8.69 7.24
C SER A 105 19.84 -9.98 6.60
N THR A 106 19.27 -10.42 5.48
CA THR A 106 19.65 -11.68 4.80
C THR A 106 20.55 -11.48 3.57
N ASP A 107 20.73 -10.23 3.12
CA ASP A 107 21.67 -9.85 2.04
C ASP A 107 23.06 -9.46 2.59
N GLY A 108 23.50 -10.09 3.69
CA GLY A 108 24.81 -9.90 4.32
C GLY A 108 25.68 -11.14 4.27
#